data_AF-A0A1W9HQX0-F1
#
_entry.id   AF-A0A1W9HQX0-F1
#
_cell.length_a   1.000
_cell.length_b   1.000
_cell.length_c   1.000
_cell.angle_alpha   90.00
_cell.angle_beta   90.00
_cell.angle_gamma   90.00
#
_symmetry.space_group_name_H-M   'P 1'
#
loop_
_entity.id
_entity.type
_entity.pdbx_description
1 polymer ?
#
loop_
_entity_poly.entity_id
_entity_poly.type
_entity_poly.pdbx_seq_one_letter_code
_entity_poly.pdbx_strand_id
1 'polypeptide(L)'
;MALVGRLAGAILAETGGQFFLVGNPKEPCDFVAVGFECPGVINAMERPFIRLSPLRLVQIPQPYLTMTVEGEGLARLLVDRFVIQRNGSVSDRLWRLVTDPTQEERAVPGGTIDAQWLGEIPAEIWHIVRETVLKCT
;
A
#
# COMPACT_ATOMS: atom_id res chain seq x y z
N MET A 1 -9.89 0.47 -12.73
CA MET A 1 -9.77 1.22 -11.46
C MET A 1 -9.17 0.30 -10.42
N ALA A 2 -8.28 0.82 -9.59
CA ALA A 2 -7.59 0.08 -8.54
C ALA A 2 -8.02 0.53 -7.14
N LEU A 3 -8.03 -0.40 -6.21
CA LEU A 3 -8.28 -0.18 -4.78
C LEU A 3 -7.01 -0.49 -3.99
N VAL A 4 -6.60 0.38 -3.07
CA VAL A 4 -5.36 0.21 -2.30
C VAL A 4 -5.64 0.41 -0.82
N GLY A 5 -5.46 -0.62 -0.01
CA GLY A 5 -5.64 -0.59 1.44
C GLY A 5 -4.45 -1.17 2.19
N ARG A 6 -4.67 -1.55 3.45
CA ARG A 6 -3.65 -2.10 4.35
C ARG A 6 -3.92 -3.56 4.68
N LEU A 7 -2.86 -4.34 4.78
CA LEU A 7 -2.90 -5.70 5.31
C LEU A 7 -1.67 -5.93 6.19
N ALA A 8 -1.88 -6.10 7.50
CA ALA A 8 -0.83 -6.39 8.49
C ALA A 8 0.41 -5.47 8.40
N GLY A 9 0.21 -4.17 8.18
CA GLY A 9 1.30 -3.20 8.04
C GLY A 9 1.97 -3.11 6.66
N ALA A 10 1.59 -3.98 5.71
CA ALA A 10 1.90 -3.87 4.28
C ALA A 10 0.74 -3.20 3.51
N ILE A 11 0.93 -2.94 2.22
CA ILE A 11 -0.13 -2.45 1.34
C ILE A 11 -0.75 -3.65 0.61
N LEU A 12 -2.08 -3.70 0.56
CA LEU A 12 -2.84 -4.62 -0.29
C LEU A 12 -3.50 -3.82 -1.40
N ALA A 13 -3.17 -4.14 -2.64
CA ALA A 13 -3.75 -3.50 -3.82
C ALA A 13 -4.56 -4.51 -4.65
N GLU A 14 -5.73 -4.10 -5.12
CA GLU A 14 -6.56 -4.81 -6.08
C GLU A 14 -6.69 -4.00 -7.37
N THR A 15 -6.56 -4.67 -8.50
CA THR A 15 -6.78 -4.08 -9.82
C THR A 15 -7.13 -5.17 -10.83
N GLY A 16 -8.28 -5.04 -11.49
CA GLY A 16 -8.72 -5.99 -12.52
C GLY A 16 -8.85 -7.43 -12.00
N GLY A 17 -9.21 -7.61 -10.73
CA GLY A 17 -9.27 -8.91 -10.06
C GLY A 17 -7.92 -9.51 -9.66
N GLN A 18 -6.82 -8.79 -9.88
CA GLN A 18 -5.48 -9.17 -9.43
C GLN A 18 -5.16 -8.50 -8.11
N PHE A 19 -4.53 -9.24 -7.20
CA PHE A 19 -4.13 -8.74 -5.89
C PHE A 19 -2.60 -8.68 -5.77
N PHE A 20 -2.11 -7.62 -5.17
CA PHE A 20 -0.68 -7.41 -4.90
C PHE A 20 -0.46 -7.05 -3.45
N LEU A 21 0.48 -7.74 -2.81
CA LEU A 21 1.03 -7.33 -1.51
C LEU A 21 2.29 -6.52 -1.77
N VAL A 22 2.36 -5.31 -1.23
CA VAL A 22 3.50 -4.40 -1.38
C VAL A 22 4.13 -4.14 -0.02
N GLY A 23 5.43 -4.44 0.07
CA GLY A 23 6.21 -4.36 1.31
C GLY A 23 6.05 -5.57 2.23
N ASN A 24 6.89 -5.61 3.26
CA ASN A 24 6.84 -6.62 4.31
C ASN A 24 5.67 -6.35 5.28
N PRO A 25 4.88 -7.38 5.64
CA PRO A 25 4.00 -7.30 6.80
C PRO A 25 4.82 -6.94 8.05
N LYS A 26 4.30 -6.02 8.85
CA LYS A 26 4.88 -5.63 10.15
C LYS A 26 4.37 -6.48 11.30
N GLU A 27 3.26 -7.17 11.07
CA GLU A 27 2.58 -8.03 12.03
C GLU A 27 2.37 -9.41 11.38
N PRO A 28 2.26 -10.49 12.18
CA PRO A 28 1.88 -11.80 11.66
C PRO A 28 0.56 -11.72 10.87
N CYS A 29 0.53 -12.29 9.67
CA CYS A 29 -0.63 -12.27 8.79
C CYS A 29 -1.03 -13.70 8.43
N ASP A 30 -2.24 -14.10 8.83
CA ASP A 30 -2.85 -15.33 8.33
C ASP A 30 -3.51 -15.05 6.97
N PHE A 31 -2.75 -15.28 5.90
CA PHE A 31 -3.20 -15.07 4.52
C PHE A 31 -4.45 -15.88 4.17
N VAL A 32 -4.57 -17.10 4.69
CA VAL A 32 -5.73 -17.97 4.41
C VAL A 32 -6.98 -17.43 5.09
N ALA A 33 -6.85 -16.93 6.33
CA ALA A 33 -7.95 -16.28 7.03
C ALA A 33 -8.42 -14.99 6.34
N VAL A 34 -7.52 -14.22 5.72
CA VAL A 34 -7.91 -13.02 4.94
C VAL A 34 -8.29 -13.31 3.49
N GLY A 35 -8.18 -14.56 3.04
CA GLY A 35 -8.75 -15.04 1.78
C GLY A 35 -7.76 -15.26 0.64
N PHE A 36 -6.47 -15.39 0.93
CA PHE A 36 -5.41 -15.68 -0.04
C PHE A 36 -4.75 -17.03 0.22
N GLU A 37 -4.17 -17.61 -0.83
CA GLU A 37 -3.18 -18.68 -0.67
C GLU A 37 -1.97 -18.18 0.13
N CYS A 38 -1.30 -19.06 0.87
CA CYS A 38 -0.08 -18.70 1.56
C CYS A 38 1.03 -18.39 0.53
N PRO A 39 1.57 -17.16 0.47
CA PRO A 39 2.53 -16.78 -0.56
C PRO A 39 3.94 -17.35 -0.34
N GLY A 40 4.14 -18.16 0.71
CA GLY A 40 5.45 -18.63 1.12
C GLY A 40 6.27 -17.53 1.78
N VAL A 41 7.56 -17.47 1.47
CA VAL A 41 8.49 -16.49 2.05
C VAL A 41 8.29 -15.11 1.41
N ILE A 42 8.01 -14.12 2.23
CA ILE A 42 7.91 -12.71 1.81
C ILE A 42 9.20 -11.99 2.22
N ASN A 43 9.92 -11.46 1.24
CA ASN A 43 11.06 -10.57 1.47
C ASN A 43 11.00 -9.38 0.50
N ALA A 44 10.46 -8.26 0.96
CA ALA A 44 10.31 -7.06 0.17
C ALA A 44 11.62 -6.34 -0.18
N MET A 45 12.75 -6.73 0.42
CA MET A 45 14.07 -6.23 0.00
C MET A 45 14.55 -6.91 -1.29
N GLU A 46 14.16 -8.16 -1.51
CA GLU A 46 14.49 -8.92 -2.72
C GLU A 46 13.39 -8.78 -3.79
N ARG A 47 12.12 -8.87 -3.35
CA ARG A 47 10.95 -8.77 -4.20
C ARG A 47 9.92 -7.84 -3.54
N PRO A 48 9.92 -6.54 -3.86
CA PRO A 48 9.22 -5.51 -3.10
C PRO A 48 7.68 -5.59 -3.17
N PHE A 49 7.17 -6.36 -4.14
CA PHE A 49 5.77 -6.73 -4.19
C PHE A 49 5.60 -8.15 -4.72
N ILE A 50 4.54 -8.83 -4.29
CA ILE A 50 4.16 -10.16 -4.78
C ILE A 50 2.71 -10.15 -5.23
N ARG A 51 2.39 -10.95 -6.24
CA ARG A 51 1.01 -11.22 -6.63
C ARG A 51 0.44 -12.26 -5.67
N LEU A 52 -0.77 -12.01 -5.16
CA LEU A 52 -1.50 -12.92 -4.30
C LEU A 52 -2.58 -13.65 -5.10
N SER A 53 -2.81 -14.91 -4.76
CA SER A 53 -3.88 -15.75 -5.32
C SER A 53 -5.08 -15.74 -4.38
N PRO A 54 -6.22 -15.15 -4.76
CA PRO A 54 -7.41 -15.16 -3.93
C PRO A 54 -8.05 -16.56 -3.91
N LEU A 55 -8.40 -17.04 -2.72
CA LEU A 55 -9.17 -18.28 -2.49
C LEU A 55 -10.69 -18.04 -2.54
N ARG A 56 -11.11 -16.78 -2.38
CA ARG A 56 -12.50 -16.32 -2.35
C ARG A 56 -12.54 -14.86 -2.78
N LEU A 57 -13.74 -14.28 -2.85
CA LEU A 57 -13.88 -12.84 -3.00
C LEU A 57 -13.20 -12.14 -1.81
N VAL A 58 -12.20 -11.30 -2.09
CA VAL A 58 -11.49 -10.50 -1.08
C VAL A 58 -11.88 -9.04 -1.25
N GLN A 59 -12.21 -8.40 -0.14
CA GLN A 59 -12.47 -6.95 -0.08
C GLN A 59 -11.24 -6.23 0.46
N ILE A 60 -10.92 -5.08 -0.12
CA ILE A 60 -9.86 -4.21 0.38
C ILE A 60 -10.34 -3.54 1.69
N PRO A 61 -9.59 -3.66 2.80
CA PRO A 61 -9.95 -3.02 4.07
C PRO A 61 -9.97 -1.49 3.94
N GLN A 62 -10.91 -0.84 4.64
CA GLN A 62 -10.96 0.62 4.75
C GLN A 62 -9.98 1.15 5.82
N PRO A 63 -9.47 2.38 5.67
CA PRO A 63 -9.59 3.23 4.48
C PRO A 63 -8.85 2.64 3.28
N TYR A 64 -9.41 2.86 2.09
CA TYR A 64 -8.72 2.51 0.85
C TYR A 64 -8.65 3.70 -0.11
N LEU A 65 -7.56 3.74 -0.86
CA LEU A 65 -7.32 4.68 -1.94
C LEU A 65 -7.93 4.14 -3.24
N THR A 66 -8.35 5.04 -4.11
CA THR A 66 -8.72 4.75 -5.50
C THR A 66 -7.70 5.35 -6.45
N MET A 67 -7.30 4.56 -7.45
CA MET A 67 -6.32 4.98 -8.46
C MET A 67 -6.70 4.44 -9.85
N THR A 68 -6.19 5.07 -10.91
CA THR A 68 -6.41 4.66 -12.31
C THR A 68 -5.31 3.76 -12.85
N VAL A 69 -4.20 3.60 -12.11
CA VAL A 69 -3.07 2.75 -12.51
C VAL A 69 -3.43 1.28 -12.28
N GLU A 70 -3.13 0.41 -13.25
CA GLU A 70 -3.56 -0.99 -13.25
C GLU A 70 -2.39 -1.99 -13.30
N GLY A 71 -2.69 -3.24 -12.96
CA GLY A 71 -1.77 -4.37 -13.00
C GLY A 71 -0.50 -4.19 -12.15
N GLU A 72 0.63 -4.72 -12.62
CA GLU A 72 1.91 -4.56 -11.93
C GLU A 72 2.41 -3.11 -11.88
N GLY A 73 1.95 -2.25 -12.80
CA GLY A 73 2.29 -0.83 -12.79
C GLY A 73 1.85 -0.16 -11.48
N LEU A 74 0.69 -0.55 -10.97
CA LEU A 74 0.20 -0.10 -9.66
C LEU A 74 1.12 -0.55 -8.53
N ALA A 75 1.52 -1.83 -8.52
CA ALA A 75 2.37 -2.36 -7.47
C ALA A 75 3.74 -1.66 -7.45
N ARG A 76 4.34 -1.42 -8.62
CA ARG A 76 5.60 -0.67 -8.77
C ARG A 76 5.48 0.75 -8.27
N LEU A 77 4.41 1.45 -8.68
CA LEU A 77 4.11 2.78 -8.18
C LEU A 77 4.03 2.79 -6.66
N LEU A 78 3.28 1.86 -6.04
CA LEU A 78 3.14 1.80 -4.59
C LEU A 78 4.47 1.51 -3.87
N VAL A 79 5.36 0.70 -4.46
CA VAL A 79 6.73 0.52 -3.96
C VAL A 79 7.47 1.86 -3.94
N ASP A 80 7.48 2.56 -5.08
CA ASP A 80 8.17 3.84 -5.25
C ASP A 80 7.56 4.94 -4.39
N ARG A 81 6.28 4.82 -4.01
CA ARG A 81 5.61 5.80 -3.17
C ARG A 81 5.80 5.54 -1.68
N PHE A 82 5.74 4.30 -1.23
CA PHE A 82 5.56 3.98 0.20
C PHE A 82 6.63 3.11 0.83
N VAL A 83 7.35 2.28 0.05
CA VAL A 83 8.28 1.30 0.60
C VAL A 83 9.60 1.96 0.99
N ILE A 84 10.09 1.62 2.18
CA ILE A 84 11.39 2.00 2.69
C ILE A 84 12.40 0.93 2.29
N GLN A 85 13.27 1.25 1.33
CA GLN A 85 14.19 0.27 0.72
C GLN A 85 15.08 -0.47 1.73
N ARG A 86 15.55 0.20 2.78
CA ARG A 86 16.47 -0.39 3.77
C ARG A 86 15.89 -1.55 4.60
N ASN A 87 14.57 -1.71 4.62
CA ASN A 87 13.92 -2.76 5.41
C ASN A 87 12.69 -3.38 4.72
N GLY A 88 12.37 -2.97 3.49
CA GLY A 88 11.22 -3.43 2.73
C GLY A 88 9.86 -3.10 3.35
N SER A 89 9.80 -2.28 4.40
CA SER A 89 8.55 -1.97 5.08
C SER A 89 7.84 -0.78 4.44
N VAL A 90 6.52 -0.74 4.53
CA VAL A 90 5.74 0.46 4.16
C VAL A 90 5.81 1.49 5.29
N SER A 91 6.07 2.77 4.97
CA SER A 91 6.05 3.84 5.97
C SER A 91 4.63 4.22 6.40
N ASP A 92 4.34 4.11 7.70
CA ASP A 92 3.03 4.54 8.24
C ASP A 92 2.86 6.05 8.17
N ARG A 93 3.96 6.83 8.27
CA ARG A 93 3.91 8.30 8.15
C ARG A 93 3.51 8.72 6.74
N LEU A 94 4.04 8.06 5.71
CA LEU A 94 3.66 8.33 4.31
C LEU A 94 2.23 7.86 4.04
N TRP A 95 1.86 6.69 4.56
CA TRP A 95 0.47 6.21 4.43
C TRP A 95 -0.52 7.20 5.05
N ARG A 96 -0.27 7.65 6.29
CA ARG A 96 -1.12 8.62 6.98
C ARG A 96 -1.21 9.96 6.24
N LEU A 97 -0.12 10.45 5.66
CA LEU A 97 -0.15 11.68 4.85
C LEU A 97 -1.19 11.59 3.72
N VAL A 98 -1.32 10.41 3.10
CA VAL A 98 -2.25 10.19 1.99
C VAL A 98 -3.66 9.91 2.48
N THR A 99 -3.83 9.16 3.57
CA THR A 99 -5.16 8.76 4.06
C THR A 99 -5.82 9.74 5.02
N ASP A 100 -5.06 10.63 5.64
CA ASP A 100 -5.52 11.62 6.62
C ASP A 100 -4.69 12.91 6.47
N PRO A 101 -4.87 13.66 5.37
CA PRO A 101 -4.11 14.88 5.12
C PRO A 101 -4.46 16.02 6.11
N THR A 102 -5.63 15.96 6.74
CA THR A 102 -6.11 16.95 7.71
C THR A 102 -5.54 16.77 9.11
N GLN A 103 -4.96 15.60 9.42
CA GLN A 103 -4.47 15.23 10.75
C GLN A 103 -5.50 15.50 11.87
N GLU A 104 -6.78 15.27 11.59
CA GLU A 104 -7.79 15.38 12.63
C GLU A 104 -7.67 14.14 13.52
N GLU A 105 -7.02 14.29 14.68
CA GLU A 105 -6.66 13.23 15.67
C GLU A 105 -7.82 12.29 16.09
N ARG A 106 -9.06 12.55 15.67
CA ARG A 106 -10.27 11.84 16.11
C ARG A 106 -11.11 11.21 15.02
N ALA A 107 -10.78 11.37 13.73
CA ALA A 107 -11.51 10.70 12.67
C ALA A 107 -10.71 9.48 12.20
N VAL A 108 -11.21 8.27 12.44
CA VAL A 108 -10.78 7.11 11.64
C VAL A 108 -11.25 7.43 10.22
N PRO A 109 -10.36 7.57 9.21
CA PRO A 109 -10.81 7.82 7.86
C PRO A 109 -11.63 6.59 7.43
N GLY A 110 -12.95 6.72 7.45
CA GLY A 110 -13.86 5.75 6.88
C GLY A 110 -14.01 6.06 5.39
N GLY A 111 -14.11 5.02 4.57
CA GLY A 111 -14.48 5.19 3.17
C GLY A 111 -13.33 5.25 2.16
N THR A 112 -13.66 5.84 1.02
CA THR A 112 -12.86 5.86 -0.21
C THR A 112 -12.13 7.18 -0.34
N ILE A 113 -10.84 7.13 -0.65
CA ILE A 113 -9.99 8.31 -0.82
C ILE A 113 -9.53 8.36 -2.27
N ASP A 114 -9.75 9.48 -2.94
CA ASP A 114 -9.20 9.69 -4.28
C ASP A 114 -7.69 9.98 -4.18
N ALA A 115 -6.89 9.08 -4.75
CA ALA A 115 -5.44 9.20 -4.77
C ALA A 115 -4.87 9.20 -6.20
N GLN A 116 -5.66 9.63 -7.21
CA GLN A 116 -5.17 9.77 -8.59
C GLN A 116 -3.91 10.62 -8.68
N TRP A 117 -3.87 11.71 -7.91
CA TRP A 117 -2.71 12.61 -7.82
C TRP A 117 -1.41 11.90 -7.44
N LEU A 118 -1.47 10.78 -6.72
CA LEU A 118 -0.29 10.00 -6.33
C LEU A 118 0.35 9.27 -7.52
N GLY A 119 -0.45 8.95 -8.55
CA GLY A 119 0.04 8.47 -9.84
C GLY A 119 0.60 9.57 -10.73
N GLU A 120 0.08 10.78 -10.62
CA GLU A 120 0.43 11.92 -11.47
C GLU A 120 1.61 12.74 -10.96
N ILE A 121 1.81 12.77 -9.64
CA ILE A 121 2.90 13.55 -9.03
C ILE A 121 4.27 13.08 -9.54
N PRO A 122 5.14 13.99 -10.02
CA PRO A 122 6.48 13.61 -10.47
C PRO A 122 7.27 12.90 -9.37
N ALA A 123 8.12 11.94 -9.76
CA ALA A 123 8.89 11.13 -8.83
C ALA A 123 9.80 11.98 -7.94
N GLU A 124 10.41 13.02 -8.52
CA GLU A 124 11.32 13.95 -7.88
C GLU A 124 10.62 14.78 -6.80
N ILE A 125 9.40 15.25 -7.10
CA ILE A 125 8.60 16.01 -6.13
C ILE A 125 8.17 15.11 -4.98
N TRP A 126 7.70 13.90 -5.28
CA TRP A 126 7.37 12.94 -4.23
C TRP A 126 8.59 12.54 -3.40
N HIS A 127 9.78 12.46 -3.99
CA HIS A 127 11.01 12.20 -3.26
C HIS A 127 11.27 13.28 -2.20
N ILE A 128 11.11 14.57 -2.54
CA ILE A 128 11.23 15.68 -1.59
C ILE A 128 10.20 15.55 -0.45
N VAL A 129 8.95 15.21 -0.78
CA VAL A 129 7.90 14.96 0.24
C VAL A 129 8.32 13.80 1.13
N ARG A 130 8.76 12.68 0.56
CA ARG A 130 9.21 11.50 1.30
C ARG A 130 10.33 11.86 2.26
N GLU A 131 11.38 12.52 1.80
CA GLU A 131 12.49 12.93 2.66
C GLU A 131 12.01 13.82 3.80
N THR A 132 11.13 14.77 3.52
CA THR A 132 10.59 15.69 4.52
C THR A 132 9.76 14.97 5.58
N VAL A 133 8.87 14.07 5.15
CA VAL A 133 7.99 13.29 6.05
C VAL A 133 8.77 12.24 6.82
N LEU A 134 9.87 11.71 6.28
CA LEU A 134 10.66 10.67 6.93
C LEU A 134 11.80 11.21 7.82
N LYS A 135 12.08 12.52 7.77
CA LYS A 135 12.98 13.16 8.74
C LYS A 135 12.43 12.91 10.15
N CYS A 136 13.28 12.36 11.01
CA CYS A 136 13.02 12.28 12.44
C CYS A 136 13.19 13.69 13.00
N THR A 137 12.09 14.30 13.43
CA THR A 137 12.10 15.40 14.41
C THR A 137 12.17 14.81 15.81
#